data_AF-A0A836VEY6-F1
#
_entry.id   AF-A0A836VEY6-F1
#
_cell.length_a   1.000
_cell.length_b   1.000
_cell.length_c   1.000
_cell.angle_alpha   90.00
_cell.angle_beta   90.00
_cell.angle_gamma   90.00
#
_symmetry.space_group_name_H-M   'P 1'
#
loop_
_entity.id
_entity.type
_entity.pdbx_description
1 polymer ?
#
loop_
_entity_poly.entity_id
_entity_poly.type
_entity_poly.pdbx_seq_one_letter_code
_entity_poly.pdbx_strand_id
1 'polypeptide(L)'
;MNQVSVYVLDISVLLCTPGALFEFPDKEIVIPVTILEELDSLKLDLGEKGRSAQIVSQMLDECRQYGSLVEGISLPNGGKLRIELTEPESGLLPYSLNLKRISNRVLAVAWMLSQKNKDLILVSQDENLRTKANTLNVPTLSYNGQRPNDSNLYAGIRQSEVSKQKLRSLGKQSYISPEEVFSDQNEICEFYPNEGLLLSCTDVPDEQILATYQQGKKKFELVPKEQGVWGIRPLNPEQRLALALLMNPKISVVTLSGISGTGKTLLALAVGLQQLMVDNIYSRMLVSRPIFPMGRDLGYLPGDTQEKLAPWMQPIFDNLELLINNPASKNGSKHDRYNELMDRGMLVVEPLTYIRGRTIPNQYMIVDEAQNLTPHEMKTILTRVGEGTKIVLTGDPNQIDNSEVNLSSNGLSTLVERFKESPLAGHVRFTSVERSPLAELAATVL
;
A
#
# COMPACT_ATOMS: atom_id res chain seq x y z
N MET A 1 -28.48 -16.25 28.28
CA MET A 1 -27.97 -14.99 27.69
C MET A 1 -28.44 -14.98 26.25
N ASN A 2 -29.39 -14.11 25.91
CA ASN A 2 -29.88 -14.00 24.53
C ASN A 2 -28.70 -13.60 23.63
N GLN A 3 -28.43 -14.40 22.60
CA GLN A 3 -27.44 -14.03 21.59
C GLN A 3 -28.04 -12.93 20.72
N VAL A 4 -27.44 -11.74 20.77
CA VAL A 4 -27.77 -10.61 19.90
C VAL A 4 -27.83 -11.08 18.46
N SER A 5 -28.93 -10.81 17.77
CA SER A 5 -29.20 -11.29 16.42
C SER A 5 -29.06 -10.19 15.36
N VAL A 6 -29.19 -8.91 15.75
CA VAL A 6 -29.24 -7.79 14.80
C VAL A 6 -28.30 -6.64 15.16
N TYR A 7 -27.55 -6.15 14.18
CA TYR A 7 -26.68 -4.99 14.28
C TYR A 7 -27.16 -3.90 13.32
N VAL A 8 -27.43 -2.71 13.84
CA VAL A 8 -27.72 -1.52 13.00
C VAL A 8 -26.44 -0.71 12.88
N LEU A 9 -25.96 -0.52 11.66
CA LEU A 9 -24.73 0.24 11.41
C LEU A 9 -25.03 1.72 11.18
N ASP A 10 -24.27 2.58 11.85
CA ASP A 10 -24.20 4.00 11.54
C ASP A 10 -23.28 4.26 10.33
N ILE A 11 -23.55 5.34 9.60
CA ILE A 11 -22.75 5.71 8.42
C ILE A 11 -21.29 5.99 8.80
N SER A 12 -21.03 6.49 10.02
CA SER A 12 -19.65 6.71 10.50
C SER A 12 -18.80 5.43 10.46
N VAL A 13 -19.42 4.27 10.70
CA VAL A 13 -18.77 2.96 10.69
C VAL A 13 -18.39 2.57 9.27
N LEU A 14 -19.35 2.70 8.35
CA LEU A 14 -19.17 2.38 6.93
C LEU A 14 -18.15 3.32 6.26
N LEU A 15 -18.12 4.59 6.67
CA LEU A 15 -17.16 5.57 6.15
C LEU A 15 -15.74 5.37 6.72
N CYS A 16 -15.61 4.86 7.94
CA CYS A 16 -14.30 4.57 8.53
C CYS A 16 -13.72 3.25 8.01
N THR A 17 -14.54 2.19 7.96
CA THR A 17 -14.15 0.88 7.44
C THR A 17 -15.25 0.37 6.52
N PRO A 18 -15.13 0.55 5.18
CA PRO A 18 -16.12 0.04 4.23
C PRO A 18 -16.38 -1.48 4.36
N GLY A 19 -15.35 -2.24 4.74
CA GLY A 19 -15.42 -3.68 4.99
C GLY A 19 -16.24 -4.10 6.21
N ALA A 20 -16.69 -3.16 7.06
CA ALA A 20 -17.47 -3.46 8.26
C ALA A 20 -18.76 -4.27 7.97
N LEU A 21 -19.26 -4.22 6.73
CA LEU A 21 -20.36 -5.05 6.23
C LEU A 21 -20.10 -6.57 6.37
N PHE A 22 -18.84 -6.99 6.46
CA PHE A 22 -18.45 -8.41 6.50
C PHE A 22 -17.84 -8.83 7.84
N GLU A 23 -17.76 -7.93 8.82
CA GLU A 23 -17.07 -8.18 10.09
C GLU A 23 -17.96 -8.79 11.20
N PHE A 24 -19.24 -9.01 10.90
CA PHE A 24 -20.21 -9.60 11.84
C PHE A 24 -20.68 -10.99 11.35
N PRO A 25 -19.92 -12.07 11.64
CA PRO A 25 -20.27 -13.43 11.20
C PRO A 25 -21.52 -13.95 11.91
N ASP A 26 -22.38 -14.67 11.19
CA ASP A 26 -23.64 -15.26 11.70
C ASP A 26 -24.64 -14.26 12.31
N LYS A 27 -24.53 -12.96 11.98
CA LYS A 27 -25.41 -11.90 12.47
C LYS A 27 -26.18 -11.21 11.33
N GLU A 28 -27.35 -10.65 11.66
CA GLU A 28 -28.11 -9.79 10.73
C GLU A 28 -27.61 -8.34 10.84
N ILE A 29 -27.09 -7.80 9.74
CA ILE A 29 -26.68 -6.41 9.60
C ILE A 29 -27.83 -5.65 8.93
N VAL A 30 -28.25 -4.55 9.56
CA VAL A 30 -29.32 -3.69 9.08
C VAL A 30 -28.80 -2.29 8.79
N ILE A 31 -29.08 -1.80 7.58
CA ILE A 31 -28.71 -0.47 7.12
C ILE A 31 -29.98 0.32 6.79
N PRO A 32 -30.27 1.44 7.47
CA PRO A 32 -31.37 2.31 7.10
C PRO A 32 -31.20 2.87 5.68
N VAL A 33 -32.29 2.99 4.92
CA VAL A 33 -32.28 3.56 3.56
C VAL A 33 -31.69 4.97 3.50
N THR A 34 -31.82 5.72 4.60
CA THR A 34 -31.28 7.07 4.77
C THR A 34 -29.76 7.16 4.64
N ILE A 35 -29.06 6.04 4.89
CA ILE A 35 -27.62 5.94 4.69
C ILE A 35 -27.31 5.91 3.19
N LEU A 36 -28.15 5.31 2.34
CA LEU A 36 -27.93 5.30 0.90
C LEU A 36 -28.01 6.71 0.31
N GLU A 37 -28.99 7.51 0.75
CA GLU A 37 -29.15 8.91 0.36
C GLU A 37 -27.90 9.73 0.68
N GLU A 38 -27.33 9.50 1.86
CA GLU A 38 -26.12 10.20 2.30
C GLU A 38 -24.85 9.66 1.64
N LEU A 39 -24.78 8.37 1.35
CA LEU A 39 -23.68 7.83 0.54
C LEU A 39 -23.67 8.49 -0.85
N ASP A 40 -24.84 8.68 -1.47
CA ASP A 40 -24.95 9.38 -2.76
C ASP A 40 -24.53 10.85 -2.67
N SER A 41 -24.88 11.56 -1.60
CA SER A 41 -24.44 12.95 -1.38
C SER A 41 -22.91 13.02 -1.19
N LEU A 42 -22.35 12.09 -0.43
CA LEU A 42 -20.92 12.02 -0.09
C LEU A 42 -20.05 11.54 -1.24
N LYS A 43 -20.58 10.79 -2.22
CA LYS A 43 -19.82 10.38 -3.42
C LYS A 43 -19.21 11.55 -4.20
N LEU A 44 -19.77 12.75 -4.05
CA LEU A 44 -19.30 13.99 -4.68
C LEU A 44 -18.09 14.61 -3.95
N ASP A 45 -17.79 14.17 -2.73
CA ASP A 45 -16.63 14.61 -1.96
C ASP A 45 -15.35 13.95 -2.50
N LEU A 46 -14.29 14.75 -2.69
CA LEU A 46 -12.98 14.28 -3.18
C LEU A 46 -12.08 13.76 -2.04
N GLY A 47 -12.47 13.97 -0.77
CA GLY A 47 -11.75 13.52 0.41
C GLY A 47 -12.00 12.04 0.78
N GLU A 48 -11.39 11.60 1.88
CA GLU A 48 -11.49 10.20 2.36
C GLU A 48 -12.93 9.72 2.57
N LYS A 49 -13.83 10.61 3.03
CA LYS A 49 -15.25 10.27 3.23
C LYS A 49 -15.97 9.95 1.92
N GLY A 50 -15.71 10.69 0.85
CA GLY A 50 -16.29 10.39 -0.46
C GLY A 50 -15.75 9.11 -1.06
N ARG A 51 -14.46 8.83 -0.86
CA ARG A 51 -13.81 7.55 -1.24
C ARG A 51 -14.49 6.37 -0.53
N SER A 52 -14.64 6.43 0.80
CA SER A 52 -15.33 5.38 1.55
C SER A 52 -16.80 5.24 1.12
N ALA A 53 -17.49 6.34 0.83
CA ALA A 53 -18.88 6.30 0.38
C ALA A 53 -19.04 5.59 -0.98
N GLN A 54 -18.11 5.79 -1.90
CA GLN A 54 -18.07 5.08 -3.19
C GLN A 54 -17.83 3.58 -3.01
N ILE A 55 -16.86 3.18 -2.18
CA ILE A 55 -16.55 1.76 -1.92
C ILE A 55 -17.75 1.05 -1.30
N VAL A 56 -18.35 1.63 -0.25
CA VAL A 56 -19.54 1.06 0.40
C VAL A 56 -20.66 0.89 -0.62
N SER A 57 -20.86 1.87 -1.50
CA SER A 57 -21.91 1.79 -2.54
C SER A 57 -21.65 0.71 -3.56
N GLN A 58 -20.40 0.51 -3.98
CA GLN A 58 -20.03 -0.58 -4.89
C GLN A 58 -20.26 -1.94 -4.23
N MET A 59 -19.84 -2.11 -2.97
CA MET A 59 -20.08 -3.34 -2.21
C MET A 59 -21.58 -3.65 -2.08
N LEU A 60 -22.39 -2.63 -1.82
CA LEU A 60 -23.84 -2.76 -1.77
C LEU A 60 -24.44 -3.15 -3.13
N ASP A 61 -23.90 -2.64 -4.25
CA ASP A 61 -24.37 -3.02 -5.59
C ASP A 61 -23.97 -4.46 -5.96
N GLU A 62 -22.76 -4.89 -5.64
CA GLU A 62 -22.31 -6.28 -5.77
C GLU A 62 -23.20 -7.24 -4.97
N CYS A 63 -23.59 -6.82 -3.77
CA CYS A 63 -24.51 -7.55 -2.90
C CYS A 63 -25.89 -7.80 -3.53
N ARG A 64 -26.35 -6.94 -4.46
CA ARG A 64 -27.64 -7.13 -5.16
C ARG A 64 -27.66 -8.35 -6.08
N GLN A 65 -26.50 -8.84 -6.50
CA GLN A 65 -26.40 -10.05 -7.32
C GLN A 65 -26.85 -11.30 -6.55
N TYR A 66 -26.83 -11.25 -5.21
CA TYR A 66 -27.19 -12.37 -4.34
C TYR A 66 -28.67 -12.36 -3.90
N GLY A 67 -29.46 -11.35 -4.28
CA GLY A 67 -30.90 -11.29 -4.00
C GLY A 67 -31.42 -9.90 -3.63
N SER A 68 -32.63 -9.86 -3.07
CA SER A 68 -33.27 -8.60 -2.64
C SER A 68 -32.69 -8.12 -1.32
N LEU A 69 -32.02 -6.96 -1.33
CA LEU A 69 -31.49 -6.31 -0.12
C LEU A 69 -32.58 -5.94 0.89
N VAL A 70 -33.84 -5.78 0.45
CA VAL A 70 -34.97 -5.43 1.35
C VAL A 70 -35.44 -6.65 2.15
N GLU A 71 -35.47 -7.83 1.52
CA GLU A 71 -35.80 -9.11 2.18
C GLU A 71 -34.59 -9.66 2.97
N GLY A 72 -33.41 -9.18 2.58
CA GLY A 72 -32.11 -9.40 3.15
C GLY A 72 -31.39 -10.60 2.50
N ILE A 73 -30.11 -10.42 2.23
CA ILE A 73 -29.26 -11.37 1.51
C ILE A 73 -28.32 -12.09 2.46
N SER A 74 -27.94 -13.33 2.13
CA SER A 74 -26.89 -14.05 2.86
C SER A 74 -25.51 -13.63 2.37
N LEU A 75 -24.64 -13.26 3.30
CA LEU A 75 -23.26 -12.89 3.03
C LEU A 75 -22.34 -14.13 3.06
N PRO A 76 -21.15 -14.10 2.42
CA PRO A 76 -20.20 -15.21 2.39
C PRO A 76 -19.72 -15.69 3.78
N ASN A 77 -19.82 -14.83 4.79
CA ASN A 77 -19.41 -15.08 6.17
C ASN A 77 -20.53 -15.69 7.05
N GLY A 78 -21.65 -16.13 6.45
CA GLY A 78 -22.81 -16.67 7.17
C GLY A 78 -23.76 -15.61 7.76
N GLY A 79 -23.40 -14.32 7.69
CA GLY A 79 -24.25 -13.21 8.11
C GLY A 79 -25.37 -12.90 7.11
N LYS A 80 -26.30 -12.01 7.50
CA LYS A 80 -27.40 -11.54 6.63
C LYS A 80 -27.38 -10.02 6.52
N LEU A 81 -27.40 -9.44 5.33
CA LEU A 81 -27.47 -7.99 5.11
C LEU A 81 -28.88 -7.58 4.68
N ARG A 82 -29.50 -6.61 5.37
CA ARG A 82 -30.83 -6.09 5.07
C ARG A 82 -30.88 -4.56 5.06
N ILE A 83 -31.54 -3.99 4.05
CA ILE A 83 -31.84 -2.55 3.99
C ILE A 83 -33.22 -2.30 4.59
N GLU A 84 -33.28 -1.44 5.61
CA GLU A 84 -34.52 -1.08 6.28
C GLU A 84 -35.12 0.18 5.66
N LEU A 85 -36.29 0.03 5.04
CA LEU A 85 -37.04 1.11 4.38
C LEU A 85 -37.95 1.89 5.34
N THR A 86 -38.06 1.48 6.61
CA THR A 86 -38.95 2.12 7.57
C THR A 86 -38.52 3.57 7.82
N GLU A 87 -39.37 4.52 7.48
CA GLU A 87 -39.18 5.93 7.83
C GLU A 87 -39.78 6.24 9.21
N PRO A 88 -39.03 6.92 10.10
CA PRO A 88 -39.55 7.28 11.41
C PRO A 88 -40.53 8.45 11.32
N GLU A 89 -41.81 8.20 11.58
CA GLU A 89 -42.81 9.27 11.72
C GLU A 89 -42.61 10.05 13.03
N SER A 90 -42.80 11.37 12.97
CA SER A 90 -42.43 12.30 14.04
C SER A 90 -43.20 12.14 15.37
N GLY A 91 -44.22 11.28 15.43
CA GLY A 91 -45.10 11.11 16.59
C GLY A 91 -44.78 9.93 17.53
N LEU A 92 -43.85 9.03 17.14
CA LEU A 92 -43.59 7.79 17.88
C LEU A 92 -42.37 7.85 18.81
N LEU A 93 -41.53 8.88 18.73
CA LEU A 93 -40.28 8.96 19.47
C LEU A 93 -40.47 9.67 20.84
N PRO A 94 -39.83 9.21 21.93
CA PRO A 94 -39.98 9.79 23.28
C PRO A 94 -39.54 11.26 23.41
N TYR A 95 -38.77 11.78 22.45
CA TYR A 95 -38.19 13.12 22.45
C TYR A 95 -38.19 13.71 21.04
N SER A 96 -38.19 15.04 20.93
CA SER A 96 -38.02 15.74 19.66
C SER A 96 -36.59 15.57 19.13
N LEU A 97 -36.28 14.41 18.55
CA LEU A 97 -35.05 14.21 17.79
C LEU A 97 -35.12 15.09 16.54
N ASN A 98 -34.05 15.86 16.30
CA ASN A 98 -33.94 16.59 15.04
C ASN A 98 -33.68 15.60 13.90
N LEU A 99 -34.74 15.16 13.23
CA LEU A 99 -34.70 14.20 12.13
C LEU A 99 -34.02 14.76 10.86
N LYS A 100 -33.62 16.05 10.84
CA LYS A 100 -32.78 16.59 9.76
C LYS A 100 -31.36 16.01 9.78
N ARG A 101 -30.88 15.53 10.92
CA ARG A 101 -29.55 14.89 11.02
C ARG A 101 -29.71 13.38 10.79
N ILE A 102 -28.96 12.84 9.83
CA ILE A 102 -29.02 11.43 9.43
C ILE A 102 -28.70 10.49 10.59
N SER A 103 -27.69 10.80 11.41
CA SER A 103 -27.38 10.01 12.62
C SER A 103 -28.59 9.85 13.54
N ASN A 104 -29.43 10.89 13.68
CA ASN A 104 -30.65 10.80 14.47
C ASN A 104 -31.74 9.96 13.78
N ARG A 105 -31.80 9.94 12.43
CA ARG A 105 -32.67 9.03 11.66
C ARG A 105 -32.24 7.57 11.86
N VAL A 106 -30.94 7.28 11.81
CA VAL A 106 -30.38 5.95 12.09
C VAL A 106 -30.76 5.49 13.51
N LEU A 107 -30.62 6.37 14.50
CA LEU A 107 -31.04 6.09 15.87
C LEU A 107 -32.56 5.83 15.98
N ALA A 108 -33.38 6.61 15.27
CA ALA A 108 -34.82 6.42 15.28
C ALA A 108 -35.22 5.04 14.72
N VAL A 109 -34.58 4.60 13.62
CA VAL A 109 -34.79 3.24 13.07
C VAL A 109 -34.32 2.16 14.05
N ALA A 110 -33.15 2.33 14.68
CA ALA A 110 -32.65 1.40 15.70
C ALA A 110 -33.60 1.28 16.90
N TRP A 111 -34.15 2.40 17.37
CA TRP A 111 -35.13 2.42 18.46
C TRP A 111 -36.44 1.73 18.07
N MET A 112 -36.99 2.03 16.88
CA MET A 112 -38.22 1.38 16.39
C MET A 112 -38.06 -0.14 16.27
N LEU A 113 -36.90 -0.61 15.80
CA LEU A 113 -36.59 -2.04 15.71
C LEU A 113 -36.44 -2.67 17.10
N SER A 114 -35.88 -1.94 18.06
CA SER A 114 -35.78 -2.37 19.46
C SER A 114 -37.17 -2.55 20.10
N GLN A 115 -38.14 -1.66 19.82
CA GLN A 115 -39.53 -1.80 20.31
C GLN A 115 -40.25 -3.03 19.73
N LYS A 116 -39.83 -3.54 18.56
CA LYS A 116 -40.37 -4.75 17.92
C LYS A 116 -39.75 -6.05 18.44
N ASN A 117 -39.14 -6.02 19.63
CA ASN A 117 -38.66 -7.20 20.37
C ASN A 117 -37.49 -7.96 19.71
N LYS A 118 -36.59 -7.22 19.05
CA LYS A 118 -35.32 -7.77 18.52
C LYS A 118 -34.16 -7.44 19.47
N ASP A 119 -33.35 -8.45 19.81
CA ASP A 119 -32.05 -8.25 20.46
C ASP A 119 -31.10 -7.54 19.47
N LEU A 120 -31.06 -6.21 19.59
CA LEU A 120 -30.42 -5.30 18.66
C LEU A 120 -29.30 -4.50 19.34
N ILE A 121 -28.24 -4.27 18.59
CA ILE A 121 -27.15 -3.36 18.96
C ILE A 121 -26.98 -2.30 17.87
N LEU A 122 -26.93 -1.03 18.27
CA LEU A 122 -26.49 0.07 17.41
C LEU A 122 -24.97 0.18 17.43
N VAL A 123 -24.34 0.12 16.26
CA VAL A 123 -22.89 0.23 16.08
C VAL A 123 -22.58 1.62 15.54
N SER A 124 -21.79 2.41 16.27
CA SER A 124 -21.40 3.75 15.84
C SER A 124 -20.03 4.13 16.37
N GLN A 125 -19.33 5.02 15.65
CA GLN A 125 -18.12 5.69 16.13
C GLN A 125 -18.42 7.02 16.83
N ASP A 126 -19.58 7.62 16.61
CA ASP A 126 -19.97 8.89 17.23
C ASP A 126 -20.38 8.68 18.70
N GLU A 127 -19.56 9.19 19.62
CA GLU A 127 -19.81 9.20 21.06
C GLU A 127 -21.16 9.85 21.42
N ASN A 128 -21.52 10.94 20.76
CA ASN A 128 -22.77 11.64 21.03
C ASN A 128 -23.98 10.83 20.57
N LEU A 129 -23.85 10.09 19.46
CA LEU A 129 -24.91 9.21 19.00
C LEU A 129 -25.10 8.04 19.98
N ARG A 130 -24.01 7.45 20.46
CA ARG A 130 -24.07 6.36 21.45
C ARG A 130 -24.68 6.81 22.78
N THR A 131 -24.31 8.00 23.26
CA THR A 131 -24.90 8.58 24.47
C THR A 131 -26.41 8.77 24.32
N LYS A 132 -26.88 9.30 23.18
CA LYS A 132 -28.32 9.45 22.90
C LYS A 132 -29.04 8.10 22.83
N ALA A 133 -28.43 7.10 22.21
CA ALA A 133 -28.98 5.76 22.14
C ALA A 133 -29.15 5.13 23.52
N ASN A 134 -28.15 5.26 24.38
CA ASN A 134 -28.22 4.78 25.76
C ASN A 134 -29.35 5.46 26.55
N THR A 135 -29.60 6.76 26.34
CA THR A 135 -30.75 7.44 26.99
C THR A 135 -32.11 6.93 26.51
N LEU A 136 -32.17 6.31 25.35
CA LEU A 136 -33.38 5.68 24.78
C LEU A 136 -33.45 4.17 25.05
N ASN A 137 -32.57 3.64 25.93
CA ASN A 137 -32.42 2.21 26.22
C ASN A 137 -32.12 1.34 24.99
N VAL A 138 -31.47 1.91 23.96
CA VAL A 138 -30.96 1.17 22.80
C VAL A 138 -29.53 0.72 23.11
N PRO A 139 -29.22 -0.59 23.15
CA PRO A 139 -27.86 -1.08 23.35
C PRO A 139 -26.90 -0.59 22.27
N THR A 140 -25.68 -0.20 22.66
CA THR A 140 -24.67 0.34 21.73
C THR A 140 -23.34 -0.40 21.77
N LEU A 141 -22.63 -0.39 20.65
CA LEU A 141 -21.26 -0.89 20.51
C LEU A 141 -20.38 0.19 19.85
N SER A 142 -19.23 0.48 20.46
CA SER A 142 -18.20 1.31 19.83
C SER A 142 -17.46 0.49 18.79
N TYR A 143 -17.45 0.95 17.54
CA TYR A 143 -16.70 0.30 16.48
C TYR A 143 -15.32 0.90 16.32
N ASN A 144 -14.34 0.25 16.92
CA ASN A 144 -12.94 0.59 16.73
C ASN A 144 -12.48 -0.22 15.52
N GLY A 145 -12.71 0.31 14.32
CA GLY A 145 -12.54 -0.43 13.08
C GLY A 145 -11.17 -1.08 12.99
N GLN A 146 -11.13 -2.28 12.42
CA GLN A 146 -9.87 -2.79 11.92
C GLN A 146 -9.57 -1.98 10.66
N ARG A 147 -8.56 -1.10 10.72
CA ARG A 147 -7.90 -0.71 9.46
C ARG A 147 -7.52 -2.03 8.80
N PRO A 148 -7.81 -2.27 7.50
CA PRO A 148 -7.36 -3.48 6.83
C PRO A 148 -5.88 -3.62 7.16
N ASN A 149 -5.61 -4.70 7.86
CA ASN A 149 -4.35 -4.96 8.52
C ASN A 149 -3.22 -4.67 7.52
N ASP A 150 -2.39 -3.67 7.83
CA ASP A 150 -1.11 -3.46 7.17
C ASP A 150 -0.25 -4.75 7.18
N SER A 151 -0.60 -5.73 8.03
CA SER A 151 0.08 -7.00 8.23
C SER A 151 -0.15 -8.10 7.18
N ASN A 152 -1.06 -7.93 6.20
CA ASN A 152 -1.28 -8.99 5.19
C ASN A 152 -0.60 -8.74 3.83
N LEU A 153 -0.01 -7.56 3.59
CA LEU A 153 0.74 -7.33 2.34
C LEU A 153 2.09 -8.04 2.44
N TYR A 154 2.43 -8.83 1.42
CA TYR A 154 3.71 -9.51 1.33
C TYR A 154 4.87 -8.51 1.50
N ALA A 155 5.68 -8.67 2.55
CA ALA A 155 6.75 -7.72 2.88
C ALA A 155 8.03 -7.95 2.06
N GLY A 156 8.17 -9.11 1.41
CA GLY A 156 9.38 -9.49 0.70
C GLY A 156 10.56 -9.90 1.58
N ILE A 157 10.49 -9.65 2.89
CA ILE A 157 11.48 -10.05 3.88
C ILE A 157 10.80 -10.77 5.05
N ARG A 158 11.35 -11.93 5.42
CA ARG A 158 10.95 -12.71 6.59
C ARG A 158 12.00 -12.59 7.67
N GLN A 159 11.55 -12.35 8.90
CA GLN A 159 12.42 -12.27 10.07
C GLN A 159 12.32 -13.58 10.87
N SER A 160 13.45 -14.10 11.32
CA SER A 160 13.51 -15.27 12.19
C SER A 160 14.57 -15.07 13.25
N GLU A 161 14.21 -15.37 14.50
CA GLU A 161 15.15 -15.37 15.61
C GLU A 161 15.86 -16.72 15.70
N VAL A 162 17.18 -16.70 15.88
CA VAL A 162 18.01 -17.90 16.03
C VAL A 162 19.00 -17.73 17.18
N SER A 163 19.48 -18.85 17.72
CA SER A 163 20.51 -18.82 18.76
C SER A 163 21.83 -18.26 18.23
N LYS A 164 22.62 -17.64 19.12
CA LYS A 164 23.94 -17.07 18.79
C LYS A 164 24.89 -18.06 18.10
N GLN A 165 24.86 -19.33 18.52
CA GLN A 165 25.68 -20.38 17.91
C GLN A 165 25.25 -20.66 16.47
N LYS A 166 23.94 -20.77 16.24
CA LYS A 166 23.33 -21.01 14.93
C LYS A 166 23.57 -19.83 13.98
N LEU A 167 23.42 -18.60 14.47
CA LEU A 167 23.70 -17.40 13.68
C LEU A 167 25.16 -17.39 13.17
N ARG A 168 26.13 -17.65 14.05
CA ARG A 168 27.55 -17.62 13.69
C ARG A 168 27.98 -18.80 12.80
N SER A 169 27.34 -19.96 12.91
CA SER A 169 27.61 -21.08 12.01
C SER A 169 27.08 -20.80 10.60
N LEU A 170 25.85 -20.31 10.50
CA LEU A 170 25.22 -19.96 9.23
C LEU A 170 25.95 -18.80 8.52
N GLY A 171 26.45 -17.82 9.27
CA GLY A 171 27.19 -16.68 8.71
C GLY A 171 28.53 -17.02 8.06
N LYS A 172 29.07 -18.22 8.30
CA LYS A 172 30.31 -18.70 7.67
C LYS A 172 30.07 -19.48 6.38
N GLN A 173 28.83 -19.87 6.11
CA GLN A 173 28.46 -20.62 4.91
C GLN A 173 28.17 -19.66 3.75
N SER A 174 28.35 -20.09 2.50
CA SER A 174 27.91 -19.29 1.35
C SER A 174 26.42 -19.44 1.05
N TYR A 175 25.84 -20.57 1.46
CA TYR A 175 24.43 -20.90 1.27
C TYR A 175 23.85 -21.48 2.56
N ILE A 176 22.62 -21.13 2.86
CA ILE A 176 21.87 -21.63 4.02
C ILE A 176 20.70 -22.48 3.52
N SER A 177 20.56 -23.69 4.03
CA SER A 177 19.40 -24.55 3.71
C SER A 177 18.20 -24.16 4.59
N PRO A 178 16.95 -24.14 4.08
CA PRO A 178 15.78 -23.84 4.91
C PRO A 178 15.64 -24.75 6.13
N GLU A 179 15.93 -26.05 5.96
CA GLU A 179 15.92 -27.05 7.03
C GLU A 179 16.90 -26.71 8.16
N GLU A 180 18.04 -26.09 7.85
CA GLU A 180 19.02 -25.69 8.85
C GLU A 180 18.49 -24.55 9.73
N VAL A 181 17.58 -23.71 9.22
CA VAL A 181 17.02 -22.57 9.97
C VAL A 181 15.79 -23.00 10.76
N PHE A 182 14.86 -23.71 10.10
CA PHE A 182 13.52 -24.00 10.61
C PHE A 182 13.35 -25.41 11.20
N SER A 183 14.44 -26.16 11.41
CA SER A 183 14.43 -27.52 11.99
C SER A 183 13.57 -27.70 13.26
N ASP A 184 13.44 -26.64 14.06
CA ASP A 184 12.84 -26.68 15.39
C ASP A 184 11.34 -26.31 15.37
N GLN A 185 10.85 -25.79 14.24
CA GLN A 185 9.47 -25.40 14.01
C GLN A 185 8.84 -26.45 13.10
N ASN A 186 7.93 -27.29 13.62
CA ASN A 186 7.19 -28.32 12.85
C ASN A 186 6.24 -27.73 11.77
N GLU A 187 6.52 -26.55 11.25
CA GLU A 187 5.76 -25.87 10.22
C GLU A 187 6.40 -26.07 8.85
N ILE A 188 5.59 -26.40 7.86
CA ILE A 188 6.00 -26.40 6.45
C ILE A 188 6.07 -24.94 6.01
N CYS A 189 7.25 -24.34 6.08
CA CYS A 189 7.50 -22.99 5.59
C CYS A 189 7.77 -23.02 4.08
N GLU A 190 6.81 -22.52 3.30
CA GLU A 190 7.05 -22.21 1.89
C GLU A 190 7.72 -20.83 1.74
N PHE A 191 8.64 -20.73 0.79
CA PHE A 191 9.40 -19.52 0.47
C PHE A 191 9.21 -19.16 -1.00
N TYR A 192 9.08 -17.87 -1.24
CA TYR A 192 8.96 -17.32 -2.57
C TYR A 192 10.34 -17.02 -3.17
N PRO A 193 10.50 -17.07 -4.52
CA PRO A 193 11.74 -16.65 -5.17
C PRO A 193 12.14 -15.23 -4.75
N ASN A 194 13.44 -15.03 -4.51
CA ASN A 194 14.01 -13.74 -4.12
C ASN A 194 13.50 -13.19 -2.77
N GLU A 195 12.75 -13.96 -1.98
CA GLU A 195 12.35 -13.60 -0.61
C GLU A 195 13.59 -13.44 0.27
N GLY A 196 13.66 -12.32 1.00
CA GLY A 196 14.71 -12.07 1.98
C GLY A 196 14.48 -12.85 3.26
N LEU A 197 15.53 -13.41 3.83
CA LEU A 197 15.55 -13.98 5.18
C LEU A 197 16.50 -13.18 6.05
N LEU A 198 15.97 -12.51 7.06
CA LEU A 198 16.71 -11.80 8.09
C LEU A 198 16.79 -12.67 9.35
N LEU A 199 18.00 -13.10 9.68
CA LEU A 199 18.29 -13.81 10.91
C LEU A 199 18.88 -12.84 11.93
N SER A 200 18.27 -12.80 13.11
CA SER A 200 18.70 -12.00 14.25
C SER A 200 18.77 -12.85 15.51
N CYS A 201 19.45 -12.33 16.52
CA CYS A 201 19.55 -12.95 17.84
C CYS A 201 19.38 -11.88 18.91
N THR A 202 18.51 -12.12 19.89
CA THR A 202 18.26 -11.18 21.01
C THR A 202 19.51 -10.92 21.86
N ASP A 203 20.40 -11.91 22.01
CA ASP A 203 21.64 -11.78 22.78
C ASP A 203 22.69 -10.88 22.10
N VAL A 204 22.62 -10.72 20.79
CA VAL A 204 23.57 -9.93 19.97
C VAL A 204 22.83 -9.19 18.86
N PRO A 205 22.08 -8.11 19.19
CA PRO A 205 21.20 -7.42 18.25
C PRO A 205 21.95 -6.82 17.04
N ASP A 206 23.22 -6.46 17.21
CA ASP A 206 24.08 -5.91 16.14
C ASP A 206 24.54 -6.98 15.12
N GLU A 207 24.51 -8.26 15.50
CA GLU A 207 24.83 -9.37 14.60
C GLU A 207 23.56 -9.80 13.85
N GLN A 208 23.44 -9.39 12.58
CA GLN A 208 22.36 -9.83 11.69
C GLN A 208 22.90 -10.42 10.38
N ILE A 209 22.23 -11.46 9.89
CA ILE A 209 22.51 -12.10 8.60
C ILE A 209 21.29 -11.90 7.70
N LEU A 210 21.53 -11.44 6.48
CA LEU A 210 20.50 -11.35 5.45
C LEU A 210 20.88 -12.31 4.32
N ALA A 211 19.89 -13.04 3.82
CA ALA A 211 20.04 -13.92 2.68
C ALA A 211 18.82 -13.80 1.75
N THR A 212 18.94 -14.24 0.50
CA THR A 212 17.84 -14.25 -0.49
C THR A 212 17.55 -15.68 -0.95
N TYR A 213 16.29 -16.04 -1.07
CA TYR A 213 15.90 -17.39 -1.47
C TYR A 213 16.07 -17.62 -2.97
N GLN A 214 16.85 -18.65 -3.33
CA GLN A 214 17.07 -19.08 -4.71
C GLN A 214 16.24 -20.35 -4.99
N GLN A 215 15.07 -20.19 -5.61
CA GLN A 215 14.12 -21.28 -5.86
C GLN A 215 14.75 -22.48 -6.60
N GLY A 216 15.55 -22.21 -7.64
CA GLY A 216 16.19 -23.27 -8.43
C GLY A 216 17.19 -24.13 -7.65
N LYS A 217 17.79 -23.60 -6.57
CA LYS A 217 18.72 -24.31 -5.68
C LYS A 217 18.07 -24.78 -4.39
N LYS A 218 16.84 -24.32 -4.09
CA LYS A 218 16.14 -24.47 -2.79
C LYS A 218 17.00 -24.05 -1.59
N LYS A 219 17.81 -23.01 -1.75
CA LYS A 219 18.73 -22.51 -0.72
C LYS A 219 18.70 -21.00 -0.66
N PHE A 220 19.07 -20.46 0.50
CA PHE A 220 19.29 -19.03 0.70
C PHE A 220 20.74 -18.69 0.35
N GLU A 221 20.95 -17.62 -0.40
CA GLU A 221 22.25 -17.08 -0.74
C GLU A 221 22.50 -15.81 0.09
N LEU A 222 23.65 -15.74 0.76
CA LEU A 222 23.96 -14.61 1.66
C LEU A 222 24.06 -13.29 0.90
N VAL A 223 23.47 -12.24 1.46
CA VAL A 223 23.60 -10.86 0.99
C VAL A 223 24.76 -10.18 1.74
N PRO A 224 25.84 -9.76 1.06
CA PRO A 224 27.00 -9.13 1.69
C PRO A 224 26.64 -7.84 2.45
N LYS A 225 27.36 -7.55 3.55
CA LYS A 225 27.19 -6.30 4.32
C LYS A 225 27.73 -5.05 3.61
N GLU A 226 28.75 -5.20 2.76
CA GLU A 226 29.55 -4.08 2.23
C GLU A 226 29.24 -3.72 0.76
N GLN A 227 27.98 -3.66 0.38
CA GLN A 227 27.61 -3.17 -0.95
C GLN A 227 26.98 -1.79 -0.85
N GLY A 228 27.82 -0.77 -1.06
CA GLY A 228 27.34 0.55 -1.46
C GLY A 228 27.27 0.62 -2.99
N VAL A 229 26.30 1.35 -3.51
CA VAL A 229 26.13 1.59 -4.96
C VAL A 229 26.12 3.08 -5.20
N TRP A 230 26.94 3.56 -6.15
CA TRP A 230 27.03 4.98 -6.47
C TRP A 230 27.28 5.88 -5.25
N GLY A 231 28.10 5.41 -4.29
CA GLY A 231 28.39 6.14 -3.06
C GLY A 231 27.26 6.15 -2.02
N ILE A 232 26.12 5.50 -2.27
CA ILE A 232 25.06 5.27 -1.29
C ILE A 232 25.29 3.94 -0.59
N ARG A 233 25.22 3.93 0.75
CA ARG A 233 25.30 2.70 1.55
C ARG A 233 23.94 2.41 2.18
N PRO A 234 23.52 1.13 2.27
CA PRO A 234 22.28 0.78 2.94
C PRO A 234 22.42 1.04 4.45
N LEU A 235 21.41 1.66 5.04
CA LEU A 235 21.35 1.98 6.47
C LEU A 235 20.64 0.88 7.27
N ASN A 236 19.73 0.14 6.64
CA ASN A 236 18.96 -0.92 7.27
C ASN A 236 18.90 -2.19 6.40
N PRO A 237 18.44 -3.34 6.94
CA PRO A 237 18.35 -4.59 6.20
C PRO A 237 17.47 -4.54 4.95
N GLU A 238 16.39 -3.75 4.97
CA GLU A 238 15.46 -3.59 3.86
C GLU A 238 16.14 -2.90 2.67
N GLN A 239 16.90 -1.82 2.92
CA GLN A 239 17.71 -1.15 1.91
C GLN A 239 18.80 -2.07 1.35
N ARG A 240 19.42 -2.89 2.21
CA ARG A 240 20.42 -3.88 1.78
C ARG A 240 19.80 -4.94 0.87
N LEU A 241 18.61 -5.45 1.21
CA LEU A 241 17.86 -6.38 0.38
C LEU A 241 17.49 -5.73 -0.96
N ALA A 242 16.98 -4.50 -0.93
CA ALA A 242 16.62 -3.76 -2.13
C ALA A 242 17.81 -3.59 -3.09
N LEU A 243 18.98 -3.20 -2.58
CA LEU A 243 20.20 -3.11 -3.38
C LEU A 243 20.57 -4.46 -4.02
N ALA A 244 20.50 -5.56 -3.26
CA ALA A 244 20.79 -6.89 -3.79
C ALA A 244 19.83 -7.29 -4.93
N LEU A 245 18.53 -6.99 -4.80
CA LEU A 245 17.54 -7.28 -5.82
C LEU A 245 17.71 -6.39 -7.06
N LEU A 246 17.95 -5.10 -6.86
CA LEU A 246 18.14 -4.14 -7.95
C LEU A 246 19.40 -4.46 -8.77
N MET A 247 20.51 -4.77 -8.09
CA MET A 247 21.80 -5.07 -8.73
C MET A 247 21.80 -6.40 -9.49
N ASN A 248 20.90 -7.32 -9.18
CA ASN A 248 20.83 -8.61 -9.87
C ASN A 248 20.12 -8.49 -11.24
N PRO A 249 20.81 -8.61 -12.39
CA PRO A 249 20.20 -8.43 -13.70
C PRO A 249 19.18 -9.53 -14.07
N LYS A 250 19.19 -10.68 -13.37
CA LYS A 250 18.22 -11.76 -13.60
C LYS A 250 16.82 -11.42 -13.11
N ILE A 251 16.70 -10.48 -12.18
CA ILE A 251 15.42 -10.02 -11.64
C ILE A 251 14.95 -8.85 -12.50
N SER A 252 13.98 -9.10 -13.37
CA SER A 252 13.51 -8.11 -14.36
C SER A 252 12.52 -7.10 -13.77
N VAL A 253 11.77 -7.49 -12.73
CA VAL A 253 10.77 -6.63 -12.08
C VAL A 253 11.12 -6.48 -10.60
N VAL A 254 11.41 -5.26 -10.14
CA VAL A 254 11.64 -4.99 -8.71
C VAL A 254 10.59 -4.01 -8.21
N THR A 255 9.97 -4.32 -7.10
CA THR A 255 8.97 -3.46 -6.45
C THR A 255 9.48 -3.03 -5.08
N LEU A 256 9.54 -1.72 -4.85
CA LEU A 256 9.96 -1.13 -3.58
C LEU A 256 8.75 -0.36 -3.03
N SER A 257 8.17 -0.84 -1.94
CA SER A 257 7.02 -0.23 -1.29
C SER A 257 7.36 0.31 0.09
N GLY A 258 6.67 1.32 0.58
CA GLY A 258 6.79 1.75 1.98
C GLY A 258 6.75 3.26 2.15
N ILE A 259 6.88 3.71 3.39
CA ILE A 259 6.62 5.11 3.78
C ILE A 259 7.56 6.08 3.05
N SER A 260 7.12 7.32 2.80
CA SER A 260 8.01 8.38 2.30
C SER A 260 9.27 8.57 3.18
N GLY A 261 10.38 8.93 2.55
CA GLY A 261 11.67 9.12 3.24
C GLY A 261 12.52 7.86 3.44
N THR A 262 12.05 6.67 3.04
CA THR A 262 12.82 5.41 3.16
C THR A 262 13.89 5.20 2.08
N GLY A 263 14.02 6.11 1.13
CA GLY A 263 15.07 6.09 0.09
C GLY A 263 14.77 5.22 -1.14
N LYS A 264 13.52 4.77 -1.35
CA LYS A 264 13.11 3.90 -2.48
C LYS A 264 13.58 4.42 -3.84
N THR A 265 13.15 5.64 -4.20
CA THR A 265 13.50 6.28 -5.47
C THR A 265 15.00 6.54 -5.57
N LEU A 266 15.63 6.98 -4.47
CA LEU A 266 17.08 7.23 -4.42
C LEU A 266 17.90 5.96 -4.71
N LEU A 267 17.56 4.82 -4.11
CA LEU A 267 18.24 3.54 -4.34
C LEU A 267 18.04 3.05 -5.79
N ALA A 268 16.82 3.16 -6.31
CA ALA A 268 16.53 2.81 -7.70
C ALA A 268 17.34 3.67 -8.69
N LEU A 269 17.41 4.98 -8.45
CA LEU A 269 18.21 5.90 -9.27
C LEU A 269 19.71 5.58 -9.18
N ALA A 270 20.24 5.34 -7.98
CA ALA A 270 21.65 5.01 -7.75
C ALA A 270 22.08 3.74 -8.51
N VAL A 271 21.26 2.69 -8.44
CA VAL A 271 21.52 1.44 -9.16
C VAL A 271 21.36 1.62 -10.67
N GLY A 272 20.34 2.35 -11.12
CA GLY A 272 20.16 2.67 -12.54
C GLY A 272 21.37 3.40 -13.14
N LEU A 273 21.90 4.41 -12.44
CA LEU A 273 23.10 5.13 -12.86
C LEU A 273 24.34 4.22 -12.88
N GLN A 274 24.53 3.38 -11.86
CA GLN A 274 25.62 2.39 -11.82
C GLN A 274 25.55 1.45 -13.03
N GLN A 275 24.37 0.87 -13.30
CA GLN A 275 24.20 -0.13 -14.36
C GLN A 275 24.25 0.48 -15.76
N LEU A 276 23.91 1.77 -15.90
CA LEU A 276 24.04 2.54 -17.14
C LEU A 276 25.50 2.95 -17.39
N MET A 277 26.16 3.56 -16.40
CA MET A 277 27.42 4.29 -16.59
C MET A 277 28.68 3.47 -16.33
N VAL A 278 28.60 2.52 -15.40
CA VAL A 278 29.76 1.73 -14.95
C VAL A 278 29.67 0.32 -15.52
N ASP A 279 28.54 -0.35 -15.26
CA ASP A 279 28.39 -1.75 -15.65
C ASP A 279 28.01 -1.91 -17.14
N ASN A 280 27.54 -0.83 -17.78
CA ASN A 280 27.13 -0.78 -19.20
C ASN A 280 26.12 -1.89 -19.58
N ILE A 281 25.23 -2.26 -18.65
CA ILE A 281 24.22 -3.31 -18.84
C ILE A 281 23.06 -2.78 -19.67
N TYR A 282 22.66 -1.52 -19.43
CA TYR A 282 21.54 -0.88 -20.11
C TYR A 282 22.02 0.27 -20.98
N SER A 283 21.35 0.47 -22.12
CA SER A 283 21.70 1.54 -23.06
C SER A 283 21.11 2.90 -22.68
N ARG A 284 20.02 2.89 -21.93
CA ARG A 284 19.25 4.07 -21.52
C ARG A 284 18.58 3.83 -20.18
N MET A 285 18.45 4.89 -19.40
CA MET A 285 17.66 4.94 -18.18
C MET A 285 16.43 5.82 -18.40
N LEU A 286 15.25 5.27 -18.11
CA LEU A 286 13.97 5.96 -18.26
C LEU A 286 13.31 6.06 -16.88
N VAL A 287 13.04 7.28 -16.42
CA VAL A 287 12.32 7.52 -15.17
C VAL A 287 10.97 8.14 -15.52
N SER A 288 9.91 7.52 -15.05
CA SER A 288 8.56 7.99 -15.28
C SER A 288 7.75 8.08 -14.01
N ARG A 289 6.85 9.06 -13.95
CA ARG A 289 5.91 9.24 -12.83
C ARG A 289 4.51 9.47 -13.39
N PRO A 290 3.47 8.81 -12.86
CA PRO A 290 2.10 9.14 -13.22
C PRO A 290 1.72 10.48 -12.59
N ILE A 291 0.81 11.20 -13.25
CA ILE A 291 0.52 12.60 -12.91
C ILE A 291 -0.95 12.71 -12.54
N PHE A 292 -1.18 13.08 -11.28
CA PHE A 292 -2.50 13.31 -10.71
C PHE A 292 -2.57 14.79 -10.27
N PRO A 293 -3.18 15.66 -11.09
CA PRO A 293 -3.31 17.07 -10.72
C PRO A 293 -4.30 17.22 -9.56
N MET A 294 -3.90 17.97 -8.54
CA MET A 294 -4.80 18.38 -7.46
C MET A 294 -5.58 19.63 -7.91
N GLY A 295 -6.79 19.44 -8.41
CA GLY A 295 -7.67 20.54 -8.84
C GLY A 295 -7.97 20.56 -10.33
N ARG A 296 -7.67 21.68 -11.02
CA ARG A 296 -8.03 21.87 -12.43
C ARG A 296 -7.11 21.07 -13.36
N ASP A 297 -7.67 20.62 -14.48
CA ASP A 297 -6.92 19.90 -15.51
C ASP A 297 -5.68 20.66 -15.99
N LEU A 298 -4.62 19.88 -16.23
CA LEU A 298 -3.31 20.33 -16.70
C LEU A 298 -3.34 21.23 -17.96
N GLY A 299 -4.40 21.11 -18.76
CA GLY A 299 -4.65 21.95 -19.94
C GLY A 299 -4.75 23.45 -19.64
N TYR A 300 -5.08 23.85 -18.40
CA TYR A 300 -5.32 25.25 -18.03
C TYR A 300 -4.10 26.01 -17.52
N LEU A 301 -3.00 25.34 -17.19
CA LEU A 301 -1.78 26.04 -16.78
C LEU A 301 -1.15 26.72 -18.01
N PRO A 302 -0.70 27.99 -17.95
CA PRO A 302 0.08 28.60 -19.02
C PRO A 302 1.49 27.98 -19.09
N GLY A 303 2.13 28.01 -20.25
CA GLY A 303 3.49 27.45 -20.46
C GLY A 303 3.52 26.25 -21.40
N ASP A 304 4.73 25.75 -21.68
CA ASP A 304 4.91 24.53 -22.48
C ASP A 304 4.56 23.26 -21.66
N THR A 305 4.45 22.10 -22.34
CA THR A 305 4.12 20.86 -21.64
C THR A 305 5.17 20.42 -20.62
N GLN A 306 6.43 20.84 -20.73
CA GLN A 306 7.48 20.46 -19.77
C GLN A 306 7.43 21.36 -18.52
N GLU A 307 7.29 22.67 -18.68
CA GLU A 307 7.10 23.65 -17.61
C GLU A 307 5.91 23.30 -16.73
N LYS A 308 4.81 22.85 -17.36
CA LYS A 308 3.62 22.39 -16.64
C LYS A 308 3.82 21.11 -15.87
N LEU A 309 4.82 20.29 -16.17
CA LEU A 309 5.01 18.98 -15.54
C LEU A 309 6.23 18.96 -14.61
N ALA A 310 7.07 20.00 -14.68
CA ALA A 310 8.26 20.17 -13.87
C ALA A 310 8.00 20.01 -12.36
N PRO A 311 6.93 20.56 -11.75
CA PRO A 311 6.70 20.41 -10.31
C PRO A 311 6.59 18.95 -9.85
N TRP A 312 5.99 18.07 -10.67
CA TRP A 312 5.84 16.65 -10.35
C TRP A 312 7.14 15.86 -10.55
N MET A 313 8.03 16.33 -11.42
CA MET A 313 9.31 15.67 -11.69
C MET A 313 10.45 16.18 -10.79
N GLN A 314 10.28 17.32 -10.13
CA GLN A 314 11.30 17.94 -9.29
C GLN A 314 11.90 17.00 -8.24
N PRO A 315 11.13 16.17 -7.50
CA PRO A 315 11.72 15.24 -6.54
C PRO A 315 12.68 14.22 -7.15
N ILE A 316 12.50 13.87 -8.43
CA ILE A 316 13.42 12.99 -9.16
C ILE A 316 14.72 13.74 -9.45
N PHE A 317 14.64 14.99 -9.91
CA PHE A 317 15.82 15.82 -10.17
C PHE A 317 16.63 16.11 -8.91
N ASP A 318 15.97 16.40 -7.78
CA ASP A 318 16.65 16.63 -6.50
C ASP A 318 17.47 15.39 -6.06
N ASN A 319 16.92 14.18 -6.26
CA ASN A 319 17.64 12.93 -5.99
C ASN A 319 18.81 12.70 -6.96
N LEU A 320 18.64 13.00 -8.24
CA LEU A 320 19.72 12.91 -9.24
C LEU A 320 20.87 13.87 -8.91
N GLU A 321 20.55 15.09 -8.49
CA GLU A 321 21.53 16.07 -8.06
C GLU A 321 22.30 15.58 -6.82
N LEU A 322 21.63 15.01 -5.84
CA LEU A 322 22.26 14.41 -4.66
C LEU A 322 23.25 13.29 -5.04
N LEU A 323 22.87 12.41 -5.98
CA LEU A 323 23.71 11.30 -6.43
C LEU A 323 24.96 11.75 -7.19
N ILE A 324 24.89 12.88 -7.89
CA ILE A 324 26.01 13.41 -8.69
C ILE A 324 26.94 14.29 -7.85
N ASN A 325 26.38 15.00 -6.87
CA ASN A 325 27.15 15.84 -5.94
C ASN A 325 27.89 15.03 -4.86
N ASN A 326 27.74 13.71 -4.83
CA ASN A 326 28.43 12.85 -3.89
C ASN A 326 29.97 12.90 -4.11
N PRO A 327 30.78 13.28 -3.11
CA PRO A 327 32.21 13.59 -3.22
C PRO A 327 33.14 12.43 -3.65
N ALA A 328 32.62 11.22 -3.88
CA ALA A 328 33.37 10.12 -4.50
C ALA A 328 33.69 10.40 -6.00
N SER A 329 32.97 11.31 -6.64
CA SER A 329 33.16 11.70 -8.03
C SER A 329 34.13 12.89 -8.17
N LYS A 330 35.43 12.66 -7.92
CA LYS A 330 36.42 13.74 -7.78
C LYS A 330 36.91 14.42 -9.07
N ASN A 331 36.52 13.97 -10.27
CA ASN A 331 37.06 14.53 -11.53
C ASN A 331 35.95 14.98 -12.48
N GLY A 332 35.72 16.29 -12.61
CA GLY A 332 34.83 16.91 -13.60
C GLY A 332 33.78 17.86 -13.01
N SER A 333 33.53 18.99 -13.68
CA SER A 333 32.59 20.07 -13.30
C SER A 333 31.30 19.55 -12.66
N LYS A 334 31.01 20.04 -11.45
CA LYS A 334 30.03 19.47 -10.51
C LYS A 334 28.56 19.68 -10.88
N HIS A 335 28.23 20.50 -11.87
CA HIS A 335 26.84 20.88 -12.14
C HIS A 335 26.22 20.29 -13.42
N ASP A 336 26.99 19.65 -14.30
CA ASP A 336 26.49 19.32 -15.66
C ASP A 336 26.29 17.84 -15.98
N ARG A 337 26.56 16.89 -15.05
CA ARG A 337 26.64 15.48 -15.48
C ARG A 337 25.30 14.83 -15.80
N TYR A 338 24.22 15.06 -15.03
CA TYR A 338 22.93 14.48 -15.46
C TYR A 338 22.35 15.25 -16.63
N ASN A 339 22.54 16.57 -16.69
CA ASN A 339 22.15 17.38 -17.84
C ASN A 339 22.80 16.84 -19.12
N GLU A 340 24.10 16.52 -19.08
CA GLU A 340 24.81 15.88 -20.19
C GLU A 340 24.22 14.50 -20.54
N LEU A 341 23.84 13.68 -19.55
CA LEU A 341 23.16 12.41 -19.81
C LEU A 341 21.77 12.59 -20.43
N MET A 342 21.06 13.66 -20.06
CA MET A 342 19.77 14.00 -20.65
C MET A 342 19.92 14.53 -22.07
N ASP A 343 20.90 15.41 -22.31
CA ASP A 343 21.21 15.98 -23.63
C ASP A 343 21.64 14.88 -24.62
N ARG A 344 22.39 13.87 -24.14
CA ARG A 344 22.75 12.68 -24.93
C ARG A 344 21.60 11.69 -25.08
N GLY A 345 20.47 11.91 -24.40
CA GLY A 345 19.32 11.01 -24.39
C GLY A 345 19.59 9.65 -23.73
N MET A 346 20.59 9.57 -22.84
CA MET A 346 20.91 8.39 -22.04
C MET A 346 20.05 8.31 -20.78
N LEU A 347 19.68 9.47 -20.21
CA LEU A 347 18.73 9.59 -19.10
C LEU A 347 17.49 10.34 -19.60
N VAL A 348 16.30 9.79 -19.41
CA VAL A 348 15.04 10.44 -19.79
C VAL A 348 14.13 10.47 -18.57
N VAL A 349 13.63 11.66 -18.22
CA VAL A 349 12.62 11.85 -17.17
C VAL A 349 11.35 12.38 -17.84
N GLU A 350 10.29 11.59 -17.86
CA GLU A 350 9.06 11.95 -18.58
C GLU A 350 7.78 11.42 -17.90
N PRO A 351 6.61 12.05 -18.14
CA PRO A 351 5.34 11.55 -17.67
C PRO A 351 5.06 10.12 -18.14
N LEU A 352 4.43 9.33 -17.27
CA LEU A 352 4.10 7.94 -17.59
C LEU A 352 3.16 7.79 -18.80
N THR A 353 2.39 8.82 -19.15
CA THR A 353 1.51 8.80 -20.33
C THR A 353 2.28 8.61 -21.65
N TYR A 354 3.56 8.99 -21.71
CA TYR A 354 4.36 9.00 -22.94
C TYR A 354 4.91 7.63 -23.34
N ILE A 355 4.73 6.61 -22.50
CA ILE A 355 5.19 5.24 -22.79
C ILE A 355 4.15 4.43 -23.57
N ARG A 356 2.89 4.89 -23.62
CA ARG A 356 1.81 4.18 -24.32
C ARG A 356 2.14 4.09 -25.81
N GLY A 357 2.03 2.89 -26.39
CA GLY A 357 2.31 2.65 -27.81
C GLY A 357 3.77 2.39 -28.17
N ARG A 358 4.70 2.43 -27.20
CA ARG A 358 6.14 2.18 -27.45
C ARG A 358 6.52 0.72 -27.19
N THR A 359 7.72 0.33 -27.58
CA THR A 359 8.41 -0.87 -27.09
C THR A 359 9.72 -0.40 -26.48
N ILE A 360 10.04 -0.87 -25.27
CA ILE A 360 11.16 -0.35 -24.46
C ILE A 360 12.15 -1.49 -24.22
N PRO A 361 13.05 -1.83 -25.18
CA PRO A 361 14.07 -2.87 -25.02
C PRO A 361 15.39 -2.31 -24.48
N ASN A 362 16.16 -3.13 -23.75
CA ASN A 362 17.50 -2.80 -23.24
C ASN A 362 17.60 -1.51 -22.40
N GLN A 363 16.60 -1.23 -21.55
CA GLN A 363 16.58 -0.04 -20.69
C GLN A 363 16.48 -0.38 -19.19
N TYR A 364 16.92 0.55 -18.36
CA TYR A 364 16.61 0.56 -16.94
C TYR A 364 15.45 1.53 -16.71
N MET A 365 14.25 0.99 -16.48
CA MET A 365 13.03 1.77 -16.32
C MET A 365 12.66 1.90 -14.85
N ILE A 366 12.42 3.11 -14.38
CA ILE A 366 11.86 3.39 -13.05
C ILE A 366 10.48 4.00 -13.26
N VAL A 367 9.49 3.47 -12.55
CA VAL A 367 8.16 4.07 -12.44
C VAL A 367 7.94 4.43 -10.98
N ASP A 368 8.02 5.73 -10.69
CA ASP A 368 7.81 6.28 -9.35
C ASP A 368 6.32 6.57 -9.10
N GLU A 369 5.90 6.58 -7.84
CA GLU A 369 4.51 6.66 -7.40
C GLU A 369 3.58 5.61 -8.06
N ALA A 370 4.08 4.39 -8.20
CA ALA A 370 3.39 3.30 -8.88
C ALA A 370 2.09 2.86 -8.18
N GLN A 371 1.88 3.19 -6.91
CA GLN A 371 0.64 2.92 -6.17
C GLN A 371 -0.56 3.67 -6.76
N ASN A 372 -0.33 4.74 -7.51
CA ASN A 372 -1.42 5.51 -8.10
C ASN A 372 -1.94 4.88 -9.41
N LEU A 373 -1.36 3.78 -9.87
CA LEU A 373 -1.76 3.09 -11.09
C LEU A 373 -2.90 2.12 -10.83
N THR A 374 -3.82 2.00 -11.78
CA THR A 374 -4.77 0.88 -11.81
C THR A 374 -4.06 -0.43 -12.20
N PRO A 375 -4.61 -1.61 -11.86
CA PRO A 375 -4.08 -2.89 -12.34
C PRO A 375 -4.02 -2.98 -13.87
N HIS A 376 -4.96 -2.34 -14.57
CA HIS A 376 -4.97 -2.29 -16.03
C HIS A 376 -3.82 -1.44 -16.59
N GLU A 377 -3.54 -0.28 -15.99
CA GLU A 377 -2.40 0.56 -16.37
C GLU A 377 -1.08 -0.12 -16.06
N MET A 378 -0.94 -0.75 -14.88
CA MET A 378 0.24 -1.54 -14.53
C MET A 378 0.50 -2.63 -15.57
N LYS A 379 -0.53 -3.38 -15.97
CA LYS A 379 -0.44 -4.39 -17.04
C LYS A 379 -0.02 -3.75 -18.38
N THR A 380 -0.58 -2.60 -18.72
CA THR A 380 -0.26 -1.87 -19.94
C THR A 380 1.21 -1.45 -19.98
N ILE A 381 1.80 -1.09 -18.84
CA ILE A 381 3.21 -0.70 -18.72
C ILE A 381 4.11 -1.93 -18.84
N LEU A 382 3.83 -2.98 -18.07
CA LEU A 382 4.66 -4.19 -18.04
C LEU A 382 4.71 -4.89 -19.40
N THR A 383 3.64 -4.81 -20.20
CA THR A 383 3.61 -5.37 -21.57
C THR A 383 4.41 -4.55 -22.59
N ARG A 384 4.94 -3.38 -22.21
CA ARG A 384 5.76 -2.50 -23.06
C ARG A 384 7.26 -2.67 -22.79
N VAL A 385 7.59 -3.25 -21.63
CA VAL A 385 8.95 -3.63 -21.24
C VAL A 385 9.42 -4.74 -22.18
N GLY A 386 10.36 -4.41 -23.06
CA GLY A 386 10.92 -5.34 -24.02
C GLY A 386 12.03 -6.21 -23.42
N GLU A 387 12.60 -7.09 -24.25
CA GLU A 387 13.74 -7.92 -23.85
C GLU A 387 14.92 -7.07 -23.37
N GLY A 388 15.64 -7.60 -22.37
CA GLY A 388 16.81 -6.93 -21.79
C GLY A 388 16.49 -5.68 -20.98
N THR A 389 15.22 -5.38 -20.71
CA THR A 389 14.81 -4.25 -19.86
C THR A 389 14.51 -4.70 -18.44
N LYS A 390 14.99 -3.93 -17.47
CA LYS A 390 14.60 -4.06 -16.06
C LYS A 390 13.66 -2.92 -15.71
N ILE A 391 12.57 -3.24 -15.01
CA ILE A 391 11.63 -2.25 -14.49
C ILE A 391 11.63 -2.27 -12.96
N VAL A 392 11.73 -1.07 -12.39
CA VAL A 392 11.68 -0.82 -10.95
C VAL A 392 10.47 0.05 -10.65
N LEU A 393 9.62 -0.42 -9.76
CA LEU A 393 8.39 0.25 -9.36
C LEU A 393 8.54 0.71 -7.93
N THR A 394 8.48 2.02 -7.70
CA THR A 394 8.57 2.62 -6.36
C THR A 394 7.24 3.24 -5.97
N GLY A 395 6.88 3.16 -4.70
CA GLY A 395 5.63 3.77 -4.23
C GLY A 395 5.38 3.60 -2.74
N ASP A 396 4.42 4.36 -2.22
CA ASP A 396 3.91 4.22 -0.86
C ASP A 396 2.43 3.79 -0.92
N PRO A 397 2.10 2.52 -0.67
CA PRO A 397 0.72 2.03 -0.71
C PRO A 397 -0.24 2.80 0.21
N ASN A 398 0.28 3.50 1.22
CA ASN A 398 -0.50 4.30 2.16
C ASN A 398 -0.73 5.75 1.68
N GLN A 399 -0.10 6.19 0.57
CA GLN A 399 -0.27 7.52 -0.02
C GLN A 399 -0.78 7.39 -1.45
N ILE A 400 -2.10 7.23 -1.59
CA ILE A 400 -2.78 7.10 -2.88
C ILE A 400 -3.50 8.40 -3.24
N ASP A 401 -3.02 9.02 -4.32
CA ASP A 401 -3.59 10.23 -4.94
C ASP A 401 -4.73 9.89 -5.90
N ASN A 402 -4.64 8.75 -6.61
CA ASN A 402 -5.66 8.33 -7.56
C ASN A 402 -6.93 7.84 -6.85
N SER A 403 -8.06 8.49 -7.12
CA SER A 403 -9.37 8.16 -6.55
C SER A 403 -9.94 6.81 -7.02
N GLU A 404 -9.46 6.26 -8.14
CA GLU A 404 -9.98 5.01 -8.73
C GLU A 404 -9.38 3.74 -8.09
N VAL A 405 -8.39 3.86 -7.22
CA VAL A 405 -7.65 2.73 -6.62
C VAL A 405 -7.52 2.86 -5.10
N ASN A 406 -7.30 1.74 -4.42
CA ASN A 406 -7.09 1.70 -2.97
C ASN A 406 -5.90 0.82 -2.58
N LEU A 407 -5.63 0.68 -1.27
CA LEU A 407 -4.49 -0.07 -0.74
C LEU A 407 -4.42 -1.53 -1.26
N SER A 408 -5.56 -2.20 -1.39
CA SER A 408 -5.64 -3.61 -1.82
C SER A 408 -5.93 -3.79 -3.31
N SER A 409 -6.39 -2.74 -4.01
CA SER A 409 -6.78 -2.80 -5.42
C SER A 409 -5.88 -2.02 -6.37
N ASN A 410 -4.88 -1.28 -5.86
CA ASN A 410 -3.95 -0.57 -6.73
C ASN A 410 -3.03 -1.52 -7.50
N GLY A 411 -2.47 -0.99 -8.58
CA GLY A 411 -1.61 -1.72 -9.50
C GLY A 411 -0.34 -2.25 -8.85
N LEU A 412 0.26 -1.52 -7.90
CA LEU A 412 1.47 -1.94 -7.20
C LEU A 412 1.19 -3.13 -6.28
N SER A 413 0.20 -3.03 -5.37
CA SER A 413 -0.19 -4.12 -4.46
C SER A 413 -0.65 -5.36 -5.24
N THR A 414 -1.45 -5.17 -6.29
CA THR A 414 -1.90 -6.27 -7.16
C THR A 414 -0.73 -6.97 -7.84
N LEU A 415 0.27 -6.20 -8.29
CA LEU A 415 1.45 -6.76 -8.94
C LEU A 415 2.26 -7.61 -7.94
N VAL A 416 2.53 -7.08 -6.76
CA VAL A 416 3.30 -7.76 -5.71
C VAL A 416 2.69 -9.12 -5.40
N GLU A 417 1.37 -9.18 -5.17
CA GLU A 417 0.70 -10.44 -4.86
C GLU A 417 0.71 -11.44 -6.02
N ARG A 418 0.60 -10.98 -7.26
CA ARG A 418 0.61 -11.85 -8.44
C ARG A 418 2.01 -12.31 -8.86
N PHE A 419 3.04 -11.54 -8.52
CA PHE A 419 4.40 -11.77 -9.00
C PHE A 419 5.32 -12.37 -7.93
N LYS A 420 4.89 -12.46 -6.67
CA LYS A 420 5.72 -13.04 -5.59
C LYS A 420 6.25 -14.44 -5.90
N GLU A 421 5.50 -15.26 -6.63
CA GLU A 421 5.93 -16.62 -7.03
C GLU A 421 6.87 -16.65 -8.24
N SER A 422 7.10 -15.51 -8.90
CA SER A 422 7.92 -15.43 -10.10
C SER A 422 9.39 -15.19 -9.78
N PRO A 423 10.34 -16.00 -10.31
CA PRO A 423 11.77 -15.77 -10.13
C PRO A 423 12.27 -14.51 -10.84
N LEU A 424 11.48 -13.94 -11.75
CA LEU A 424 11.79 -12.69 -12.44
C LEU A 424 11.45 -11.45 -11.59
N ALA A 425 10.77 -11.63 -10.46
CA ALA A 425 10.28 -10.55 -9.62
C ALA A 425 10.93 -10.56 -8.23
N GLY A 426 11.12 -9.38 -7.67
CA GLY A 426 11.52 -9.18 -6.28
C GLY A 426 10.69 -8.06 -5.65
N HIS A 427 10.38 -8.21 -4.36
CA HIS A 427 9.67 -7.19 -3.60
C HIS A 427 10.42 -6.87 -2.30
N VAL A 428 10.39 -5.60 -1.90
CA VAL A 428 10.77 -5.18 -0.56
C VAL A 428 9.80 -4.13 -0.08
N ARG A 429 9.24 -4.35 1.11
CA ARG A 429 8.51 -3.34 1.86
C ARG A 429 9.43 -2.70 2.90
N PHE A 430 9.51 -1.38 2.87
CA PHE A 430 10.24 -0.56 3.82
C PHE A 430 9.33 -0.16 4.97
N THR A 431 9.69 -0.54 6.19
CA THR A 431 8.88 -0.32 7.39
C THR A 431 9.40 0.82 8.27
N SER A 432 10.71 1.08 8.25
CA SER A 432 11.33 2.15 9.03
C SER A 432 11.96 3.23 8.16
N VAL A 433 11.80 4.48 8.60
CA VAL A 433 12.59 5.61 8.08
C VAL A 433 13.80 5.74 8.99
N GLU A 434 15.00 5.55 8.43
CA GLU A 434 16.24 5.91 9.11
C GLU A 434 16.33 7.44 9.10
N ARG A 435 15.90 8.05 10.21
CA ARG A 435 15.79 9.50 10.36
C ARG A 435 17.18 10.11 10.57
N SER A 436 17.35 11.35 10.13
CA SER A 436 18.52 12.12 10.58
C SER A 436 18.47 12.27 12.10
N PRO A 437 19.62 12.44 12.79
CA PRO A 437 19.65 12.66 14.23
C PRO A 437 18.76 13.83 14.68
N LEU A 438 18.58 14.84 13.82
CA LEU A 438 17.68 15.97 14.06
C LEU A 438 16.19 15.58 13.97
N ALA A 439 15.80 14.81 12.96
CA ALA A 439 14.42 14.36 12.79
C ALA A 439 14.01 13.33 13.85
N GLU A 440 14.97 12.52 14.31
CA GLU A 440 14.80 11.61 15.44
C GLU A 440 14.64 12.37 16.76
N LEU A 441 15.51 13.36 17.02
CA LEU A 441 15.38 14.25 18.19
C LEU A 441 14.05 15.00 18.18
N ALA A 442 13.65 15.59 17.03
CA ALA A 442 12.40 16.34 16.92
C ALA A 442 11.17 15.49 17.23
N ALA A 443 11.12 14.24 16.74
CA ALA A 443 10.00 13.33 17.02
C ALA A 443 9.99 12.76 18.46
N THR A 444 11.11 12.86 19.17
CA THR A 444 11.22 12.40 20.55
C THR A 444 10.93 13.53 21.55
N VAL A 445 11.24 14.78 21.17
CA VAL A 445 11.20 15.96 22.06
C VAL A 445 9.94 16.82 21.87
N LEU A 446 9.36 16.84 20.67
CA LEU A 446 8.10 17.53 20.36
C LEU A 446 6.97 16.51 20.30
#